data_AF-A0A3E4QNL5-F1
#
_entry.id   AF-A0A3E4QNL5-F1
#
_cell.length_a   1.000
_cell.length_b   1.000
_cell.length_c   1.000
_cell.angle_alpha   90.00
_cell.angle_beta   90.00
_cell.angle_gamma   90.00
#
_symmetry.space_group_name_H-M   'P 1'
#
loop_
_entity.id
_entity.type
_entity.pdbx_description
1 polymer ?
#
loop_
_entity_poly.entity_id
_entity_poly.type
_entity_poly.pdbx_seq_one_letter_code
_entity_poly.pdbx_strand_id
1 'polypeptide(L)'
;MASKTHIMSDETGQRIASALEAMARGSLLSYDEEAGEYKGVDRWLRSMRDGRIYTVKVPTGSAVACVKADANEGVAVPTVGTNSRASVDPYAALAPFFHIDCNATVDADGVPRITAISGDGMFARTGGNGNVWVLAPVLYWKVADTSDGAYTAVSISDTQLPGFSPQPGAMLPDGSLRPCMIYAKYLLSGSGSDPKSVSGAQPRTRDVSHDSLITICKTATTGYSGRSVADDWYPKVMFLMKYATKNSQSVFAGCASYDITKQPSAASSGATYIDVAKNHGFVAGSAIMVGTANTDRGYAAAHDKVDYAVIKSITPKDGSNDRLNLDRAVTVATADYIKTAPWPTGCCDGVQGDGSPTAPTVYKEPFVLQGIEMGMGCYEAMSGVALKYDGAACRVMVLHDTKKEATSISADYVDAGAGLPADATEGWKYPVRLSDADGMLVGTGSGASTTTGVCDGTYMKAASTVGSYEFLALGYLWYAANAGLWCVNGNNALSDSWWHIGSRLSGTGRSRG
;
A
#
# COMPACT_ATOMS: atom_id res chain seq x y z
N MET A 1 -15.22 -23.54 2.12
CA MET A 1 -14.98 -23.81 0.68
C MET A 1 -13.59 -24.38 0.55
N ALA A 2 -13.44 -25.46 -0.22
CA ALA A 2 -12.12 -25.91 -0.65
C ALA A 2 -11.34 -24.70 -1.17
N SER A 3 -10.09 -24.55 -0.71
CA SER A 3 -9.13 -23.64 -1.32
C SER A 3 -9.18 -23.88 -2.83
N LYS A 4 -9.80 -22.97 -3.59
CA LYS A 4 -9.45 -22.86 -4.99
C LYS A 4 -8.04 -22.29 -4.96
N THR A 5 -7.08 -23.20 -4.88
CA THR A 5 -5.68 -22.94 -5.18
C THR A 5 -5.71 -22.24 -6.53
N HIS A 6 -5.46 -20.94 -6.54
CA HIS A 6 -5.47 -20.17 -7.77
C HIS A 6 -4.24 -20.63 -8.54
N ILE A 7 -4.48 -21.54 -9.48
CA ILE A 7 -3.61 -21.78 -10.63
C ILE A 7 -3.51 -20.40 -11.29
N MET A 8 -2.32 -19.79 -11.31
CA MET A 8 -2.03 -18.66 -12.21
C MET A 8 -2.78 -18.89 -13.53
N SER A 9 -3.38 -17.86 -14.13
CA SER A 9 -4.03 -18.06 -15.44
C SER A 9 -3.08 -18.87 -16.33
N ASP A 10 -3.55 -19.95 -16.98
CA ASP A 10 -2.66 -20.92 -17.64
C ASP A 10 -1.65 -20.21 -18.57
N GLU A 11 -2.01 -19.07 -19.13
CA GLU A 11 -1.16 -18.23 -19.96
C GLU A 11 -0.06 -17.46 -19.17
N THR A 12 -0.36 -16.87 -18.01
CA THR A 12 0.66 -16.29 -17.11
C THR A 12 1.52 -17.40 -16.50
N GLY A 13 0.90 -18.51 -16.12
CA GLY A 13 1.52 -19.72 -15.56
C GLY A 13 2.58 -20.28 -16.49
N GLN A 14 2.18 -20.52 -17.74
CA GLN A 14 3.06 -21.00 -18.80
C GLN A 14 4.11 -19.98 -19.19
N ARG A 15 3.83 -18.67 -19.15
CA ARG A 15 4.84 -17.63 -19.44
C ARG A 15 5.90 -17.51 -18.35
N ILE A 16 5.53 -17.53 -17.07
CA ILE A 16 6.51 -17.52 -15.97
C ILE A 16 7.26 -18.85 -15.91
N ALA A 17 6.58 -19.99 -16.08
CA ALA A 17 7.26 -21.29 -16.14
C ALA A 17 8.22 -21.37 -17.34
N SER A 18 7.82 -20.92 -18.53
CA SER A 18 8.69 -20.89 -19.71
C SER A 18 9.82 -19.87 -19.58
N ALA A 19 9.59 -18.73 -18.93
CA ALA A 19 10.61 -17.74 -18.64
C ALA A 19 11.61 -18.29 -17.62
N LEU A 20 11.15 -18.85 -16.50
CA LEU A 20 11.98 -19.51 -15.49
C LEU A 20 12.78 -20.68 -16.09
N GLU A 21 12.16 -21.50 -16.94
CA GLU A 21 12.85 -22.58 -17.66
C GLU A 21 13.87 -22.06 -18.69
N ALA A 22 13.55 -21.03 -19.46
CA ALA A 22 14.47 -20.42 -20.41
C ALA A 22 15.64 -19.69 -19.71
N MET A 23 15.38 -19.10 -18.54
CA MET A 23 16.37 -18.41 -17.69
C MET A 23 17.26 -19.40 -16.95
N ALA A 24 16.71 -20.54 -16.50
CA ALA A 24 17.47 -21.67 -15.95
C ALA A 24 18.40 -22.29 -17.00
N ARG A 25 17.96 -22.38 -18.28
CA ARG A 25 18.81 -22.81 -19.41
C ARG A 25 19.94 -21.81 -19.73
N GLY A 26 19.85 -20.56 -19.26
CA GLY A 26 20.82 -19.49 -19.52
C GLY A 26 21.75 -19.10 -18.37
N SER A 27 21.75 -19.82 -17.24
CA SER A 27 22.56 -19.60 -16.02
C SER A 27 22.44 -18.23 -15.32
N LEU A 28 21.42 -17.42 -15.63
CA LEU A 28 21.26 -16.08 -15.05
C LEU A 28 20.69 -16.09 -13.64
N LEU A 29 19.86 -17.07 -13.31
CA LEU A 29 19.19 -17.25 -12.03
C LEU A 29 19.33 -18.72 -11.60
N SER A 30 19.80 -18.97 -10.38
CA SER A 30 19.95 -20.31 -9.83
C SER A 30 19.61 -20.32 -8.34
N TYR A 31 18.99 -21.39 -7.87
CA TYR A 31 18.75 -21.58 -6.44
C TYR A 31 19.99 -22.18 -5.77
N ASP A 32 20.45 -21.56 -4.69
CA ASP A 32 21.53 -22.05 -3.85
C ASP A 32 20.91 -22.81 -2.66
N GLU A 33 20.98 -24.14 -2.71
CA GLU A 33 20.39 -25.00 -1.67
C GLU A 33 21.05 -24.84 -0.30
N GLU A 34 22.34 -24.51 -0.26
CA GLU A 34 23.08 -24.32 1.00
C GLU A 34 22.69 -22.99 1.66
N ALA A 35 22.60 -21.93 0.87
CA ALA A 35 22.19 -20.62 1.37
C ALA A 35 20.66 -20.48 1.54
N GLY A 36 19.86 -21.32 0.88
CA GLY A 36 18.40 -21.24 0.88
C GLY A 36 17.86 -20.01 0.15
N GLU A 37 18.56 -19.54 -0.89
CA GLU A 37 18.20 -18.32 -1.62
C GLU A 37 18.58 -18.39 -3.11
N TYR A 38 17.94 -17.57 -3.93
CA TYR A 38 18.28 -17.37 -5.33
C TYR A 38 19.53 -16.49 -5.50
N LYS A 39 20.45 -16.93 -6.36
CA LYS A 39 21.62 -16.18 -6.83
C LYS A 39 21.37 -15.62 -8.24
N GLY A 40 21.94 -14.44 -8.51
CA GLY A 40 21.89 -13.82 -9.83
C GLY A 40 20.60 -13.04 -10.14
N VAL A 41 19.78 -12.75 -9.12
CA VAL A 41 18.54 -11.96 -9.26
C VAL A 41 18.79 -10.62 -9.97
N ASP A 42 19.89 -9.93 -9.64
CA ASP A 42 20.27 -8.67 -10.27
C ASP A 42 20.60 -8.85 -11.76
N ARG A 43 21.35 -9.89 -12.12
CA ARG A 43 21.72 -10.20 -13.52
C ARG A 43 20.48 -10.59 -14.32
N TRP A 44 19.59 -11.35 -13.71
CA TRP A 44 18.31 -11.71 -14.30
C TRP A 44 17.48 -10.46 -14.61
N LEU A 45 17.26 -9.58 -13.63
CA LEU A 45 16.52 -8.33 -13.85
C LEU A 45 17.20 -7.42 -14.90
N ARG A 46 18.53 -7.33 -14.87
CA ARG A 46 19.31 -6.55 -15.86
C ARG A 46 19.17 -7.09 -17.28
N SER A 47 19.03 -8.41 -17.46
CA SER A 47 18.88 -9.04 -18.77
C SER A 47 17.56 -8.70 -19.46
N MET A 48 16.54 -8.28 -18.69
CA MET A 48 15.23 -7.92 -19.21
C MET A 48 15.12 -6.45 -19.65
N ARG A 49 16.13 -5.62 -19.32
CA ARG A 49 16.05 -4.17 -19.48
C ARG A 49 15.82 -3.74 -20.92
N ASP A 50 15.01 -2.68 -21.10
CA ASP A 50 14.81 -2.04 -22.39
C ASP A 50 15.58 -0.73 -22.56
N GLY A 51 16.06 -0.12 -21.47
CA GLY A 51 16.85 1.11 -21.47
C GLY A 51 16.11 2.37 -21.94
N ARG A 52 14.78 2.32 -22.04
CA ARG A 52 13.95 3.43 -22.51
C ARG A 52 13.56 4.35 -21.36
N ILE A 53 13.12 5.55 -21.73
CA ILE A 53 12.54 6.52 -20.81
C ILE A 53 11.03 6.49 -20.96
N TYR A 54 10.33 6.27 -19.86
CA TYR A 54 8.88 6.36 -19.77
C TYR A 54 8.53 7.60 -18.95
N THR A 55 7.75 8.50 -19.54
CA THR A 55 7.43 9.78 -18.91
C THR A 55 5.93 10.00 -18.81
N VAL A 56 5.52 10.64 -17.72
CA VAL A 56 4.19 11.21 -17.55
C VAL A 56 4.33 12.68 -17.13
N LYS A 57 3.70 13.57 -17.90
CA LYS A 57 3.58 15.00 -17.60
C LYS A 57 2.33 15.21 -16.77
N VAL A 58 2.53 15.54 -15.49
CA VAL A 58 1.47 15.78 -14.52
C VAL A 58 1.15 17.27 -14.51
N PRO A 59 -0.07 17.71 -14.84
CA PRO A 59 -0.40 19.13 -14.91
C PRO A 59 -0.31 19.78 -13.53
N THR A 60 0.27 20.97 -13.48
CA THR A 60 0.16 21.86 -12.33
C THR A 60 -1.20 22.59 -12.41
N GLY A 61 -1.91 22.71 -11.30
CA GLY A 61 -3.25 23.32 -11.27
C GLY A 61 -4.41 22.32 -11.23
N SER A 62 -5.60 22.77 -11.62
CA SER A 62 -6.87 22.05 -11.43
C SER A 62 -7.12 20.90 -12.42
N ALA A 63 -6.42 20.86 -13.56
CA ALA A 63 -6.53 19.76 -14.51
C ALA A 63 -6.06 18.44 -13.89
N VAL A 64 -6.74 17.34 -14.20
CA VAL A 64 -6.51 16.02 -13.60
C VAL A 64 -5.81 15.06 -14.56
N ALA A 65 -6.15 15.13 -15.84
CA ALA A 65 -5.57 14.26 -16.87
C ALA A 65 -4.09 14.58 -17.08
N CYS A 66 -3.26 13.55 -16.97
CA CYS A 66 -1.83 13.63 -17.28
C CYS A 66 -1.58 13.28 -18.74
N VAL A 67 -0.42 13.65 -19.25
CA VAL A 67 -0.02 13.39 -20.64
C VAL A 67 1.14 12.40 -20.64
N LYS A 68 1.00 11.26 -21.30
CA LYS A 68 2.09 10.31 -21.50
C LYS A 68 3.08 10.85 -22.54
N ALA A 69 4.37 10.62 -22.34
CA ALA A 69 5.44 11.08 -23.22
C ALA A 69 6.59 10.04 -23.31
N ASP A 70 7.50 10.25 -24.26
CA ASP A 70 8.61 9.34 -24.55
C ASP A 70 8.10 7.92 -24.87
N ALA A 71 8.72 6.85 -24.37
CA ALA A 71 8.24 5.49 -24.62
C ALA A 71 6.84 5.22 -24.04
N ASN A 72 6.29 6.13 -23.24
CA ASN A 72 4.96 6.02 -22.65
C ASN A 72 3.84 6.54 -23.58
N GLU A 73 4.14 7.41 -24.55
CA GLU A 73 3.14 8.15 -25.36
C GLU A 73 2.19 7.24 -26.16
N GLY A 74 2.64 6.04 -26.52
CA GLY A 74 1.85 5.05 -27.27
C GLY A 74 1.29 3.89 -26.44
N VAL A 75 1.54 3.84 -25.13
CA VAL A 75 1.09 2.72 -24.29
C VAL A 75 -0.33 2.98 -23.80
N ALA A 76 -1.27 2.12 -24.19
CA ALA A 76 -2.67 2.26 -23.80
C ALA A 76 -2.85 2.25 -22.28
N VAL A 77 -3.87 2.96 -21.77
CA VAL A 77 -4.24 2.89 -20.36
C VAL A 77 -4.80 1.48 -20.06
N PRO A 78 -4.32 0.79 -19.00
CA PRO A 78 -4.81 -0.53 -18.66
C PRO A 78 -6.30 -0.54 -18.32
N THR A 79 -6.98 -1.64 -18.59
CA THR A 79 -8.28 -1.91 -17.96
C THR A 79 -8.07 -2.62 -16.63
N VAL A 80 -8.97 -2.40 -15.67
CA VAL A 80 -8.89 -2.96 -14.32
C VAL A 80 -9.45 -4.39 -14.24
N GLY A 81 -8.74 -5.24 -13.50
CA GLY A 81 -9.09 -6.62 -13.20
C GLY A 81 -10.03 -6.76 -12.01
N THR A 82 -10.62 -7.95 -11.89
CA THR A 82 -11.48 -8.40 -10.78
C THR A 82 -11.23 -9.88 -10.48
N ASN A 83 -11.87 -10.42 -9.45
CA ASN A 83 -11.88 -11.87 -9.20
C ASN A 83 -12.49 -12.70 -10.34
N SER A 84 -13.29 -12.06 -11.20
CA SER A 84 -14.05 -12.72 -12.28
C SER A 84 -13.61 -12.31 -13.69
N ARG A 85 -12.65 -11.39 -13.82
CA ARG A 85 -12.24 -10.80 -15.09
C ARG A 85 -10.81 -10.31 -15.02
N ALA A 86 -9.96 -10.76 -15.94
CA ALA A 86 -8.60 -10.26 -16.08
C ALA A 86 -8.56 -8.79 -16.50
N SER A 87 -7.54 -8.07 -16.01
CA SER A 87 -7.11 -6.80 -16.59
C SER A 87 -6.58 -7.00 -18.02
N VAL A 88 -6.60 -5.94 -18.82
CA VAL A 88 -5.81 -5.83 -20.03
C VAL A 88 -4.73 -4.79 -19.75
N ASP A 89 -3.51 -5.27 -19.48
CA ASP A 89 -2.40 -4.42 -19.06
C ASP A 89 -1.23 -4.47 -20.06
N PRO A 90 -1.09 -3.46 -20.94
CA PRO A 90 0.03 -3.40 -21.88
C PRO A 90 1.38 -3.17 -21.19
N TYR A 91 1.40 -2.74 -19.93
CA TYR A 91 2.64 -2.53 -19.18
C TYR A 91 3.25 -3.82 -18.66
N ALA A 92 2.46 -4.89 -18.52
CA ALA A 92 2.95 -6.17 -18.00
C ALA A 92 4.07 -6.78 -18.87
N ALA A 93 4.20 -6.35 -20.13
CA ALA A 93 5.27 -6.76 -21.05
C ALA A 93 6.49 -5.82 -21.06
N LEU A 94 6.44 -4.70 -20.32
CA LEU A 94 7.48 -3.67 -20.33
C LEU A 94 8.42 -3.85 -19.14
N ALA A 95 9.73 -3.83 -19.40
CA ALA A 95 10.74 -4.19 -18.42
C ALA A 95 10.70 -3.36 -17.12
N PRO A 96 10.53 -2.01 -17.15
CA PRO A 96 10.44 -1.22 -15.92
C PRO A 96 9.21 -1.53 -15.04
N PHE A 97 8.21 -2.21 -15.59
CA PHE A 97 6.95 -2.53 -14.92
C PHE A 97 6.85 -3.99 -14.49
N PHE A 98 7.90 -4.78 -14.78
CA PHE A 98 8.00 -6.16 -14.34
C PHE A 98 7.88 -6.24 -12.82
N HIS A 99 7.05 -7.16 -12.36
CA HIS A 99 6.97 -7.51 -10.96
C HIS A 99 6.56 -8.98 -10.80
N ILE A 100 6.97 -9.60 -9.70
CA ILE A 100 6.60 -10.97 -9.37
C ILE A 100 6.52 -11.15 -7.86
N ASP A 101 5.55 -11.95 -7.40
CA ASP A 101 5.46 -12.29 -5.99
C ASP A 101 6.63 -13.20 -5.58
N CYS A 102 7.23 -12.95 -4.43
CA CYS A 102 8.32 -13.75 -3.89
C CYS A 102 8.22 -13.87 -2.36
N ASN A 103 8.92 -14.84 -1.79
CA ASN A 103 9.31 -14.80 -0.40
C ASN A 103 10.76 -14.32 -0.31
N ALA A 104 11.06 -13.54 0.72
CA ALA A 104 12.40 -13.01 0.93
C ALA A 104 12.62 -12.66 2.40
N THR A 105 13.89 -12.64 2.79
CA THR A 105 14.37 -11.99 4.00
C THR A 105 15.18 -10.75 3.66
N VAL A 106 15.40 -9.87 4.64
CA VAL A 106 16.27 -8.69 4.50
C VAL A 106 17.30 -8.74 5.61
N ASP A 107 18.57 -8.72 5.22
CA ASP A 107 19.65 -8.72 6.21
C ASP A 107 19.80 -7.35 6.89
N ALA A 108 20.66 -7.27 7.90
CA ALA A 108 20.79 -6.08 8.74
C ALA A 108 21.30 -4.84 7.98
N ASP A 109 22.02 -5.05 6.88
CA ASP A 109 22.53 -4.00 5.99
C ASP A 109 21.47 -3.56 4.96
N GLY A 110 20.37 -4.29 4.90
CA GLY A 110 19.24 -3.99 4.05
C GLY A 110 19.19 -4.82 2.78
N VAL A 111 20.12 -5.74 2.51
CA VAL A 111 20.13 -6.47 1.25
C VAL A 111 19.01 -7.53 1.24
N PRO A 112 18.12 -7.52 0.22
CA PRO A 112 17.09 -8.54 0.09
C PRO A 112 17.69 -9.88 -0.34
N ARG A 113 17.22 -10.95 0.29
CA ARG A 113 17.59 -12.35 0.04
C ARG A 113 16.35 -13.12 -0.39
N ILE A 114 16.25 -13.43 -1.69
CA ILE A 114 15.04 -14.03 -2.28
C ILE A 114 15.05 -15.53 -2.03
N THR A 115 14.11 -16.03 -1.23
CA THR A 115 14.07 -17.43 -0.79
C THR A 115 13.09 -18.29 -1.60
N ALA A 116 12.11 -17.67 -2.24
CA ALA A 116 11.23 -18.33 -3.21
C ALA A 116 10.60 -17.32 -4.15
N ILE A 117 10.21 -17.75 -5.35
CA ILE A 117 9.56 -16.93 -6.39
C ILE A 117 8.27 -17.63 -6.83
N SER A 118 7.20 -16.88 -7.04
CA SER A 118 5.93 -17.45 -7.49
C SER A 118 6.10 -18.33 -8.74
N GLY A 119 5.64 -19.59 -8.65
CA GLY A 119 5.78 -20.60 -9.71
C GLY A 119 6.91 -21.62 -9.48
N ASP A 120 7.78 -21.42 -8.49
CA ASP A 120 8.89 -22.35 -8.19
C ASP A 120 8.51 -23.56 -7.32
N GLY A 121 7.30 -23.58 -6.75
CA GLY A 121 6.83 -24.61 -5.82
C GLY A 121 7.22 -24.41 -4.34
N MET A 122 8.15 -23.51 -4.04
CA MET A 122 8.57 -23.12 -2.67
C MET A 122 7.86 -21.88 -2.15
N PHE A 123 7.31 -21.05 -3.05
CA PHE A 123 6.59 -19.83 -2.68
C PHE A 123 5.34 -20.11 -1.84
N ALA A 124 5.20 -19.38 -0.75
CA ALA A 124 4.09 -19.50 0.20
C ALA A 124 3.49 -18.13 0.57
N ARG A 125 2.21 -17.92 0.22
CA ARG A 125 1.47 -16.69 0.55
C ARG A 125 1.14 -16.53 2.03
N THR A 126 0.98 -17.64 2.75
CA THR A 126 0.47 -17.67 4.12
C THR A 126 1.57 -17.73 5.19
N GLY A 127 2.79 -17.31 4.84
CA GLY A 127 3.92 -17.26 5.78
C GLY A 127 4.74 -18.55 5.92
N GLY A 128 4.41 -19.62 5.18
CA GLY A 128 5.11 -20.90 5.24
C GLY A 128 6.59 -20.85 4.83
N ASN A 129 6.98 -19.80 4.09
CA ASN A 129 8.36 -19.52 3.69
C ASN A 129 8.74 -18.06 4.01
N GLY A 130 8.21 -17.52 5.11
CA GLY A 130 8.46 -16.15 5.55
C GLY A 130 7.55 -15.11 4.91
N ASN A 131 7.98 -13.85 4.94
CA ASN A 131 7.21 -12.71 4.45
C ASN A 131 7.03 -12.75 2.93
N VAL A 132 5.92 -12.18 2.47
CA VAL A 132 5.55 -12.09 1.06
C VAL A 132 5.80 -10.70 0.54
N TRP A 133 6.50 -10.64 -0.58
CA TRP A 133 6.94 -9.42 -1.23
C TRP A 133 6.57 -9.44 -2.71
N VAL A 134 6.54 -8.25 -3.29
CA VAL A 134 6.56 -8.02 -4.72
C VAL A 134 7.98 -7.62 -5.08
N LEU A 135 8.67 -8.46 -5.83
CA LEU A 135 9.99 -8.20 -6.39
C LEU A 135 9.85 -7.38 -7.66
N ALA A 136 10.63 -6.30 -7.77
CA ALA A 136 10.66 -5.39 -8.91
C ALA A 136 12.12 -5.03 -9.28
N PRO A 137 12.38 -4.61 -10.53
CA PRO A 137 13.68 -4.08 -10.92
C PRO A 137 14.01 -2.79 -10.16
N VAL A 138 15.30 -2.53 -9.97
CA VAL A 138 15.76 -1.20 -9.56
C VAL A 138 15.55 -0.24 -10.73
N LEU A 139 14.78 0.82 -10.50
CA LEU A 139 14.58 1.89 -11.47
C LEU A 139 15.44 3.10 -11.15
N TYR A 140 15.58 3.93 -12.16
CA TYR A 140 16.15 5.25 -12.10
C TYR A 140 15.07 6.24 -12.51
N TRP A 141 15.03 7.39 -11.86
CA TRP A 141 13.95 8.34 -12.05
C TRP A 141 14.46 9.78 -12.09
N LYS A 142 13.61 10.65 -12.62
CA LYS A 142 13.84 12.08 -12.72
C LYS A 142 12.50 12.81 -12.59
N VAL A 143 12.51 13.90 -11.82
CA VAL A 143 11.40 14.85 -11.74
C VAL A 143 11.89 16.20 -12.22
N ALA A 144 11.12 16.84 -13.11
CA ALA A 144 11.44 18.18 -13.61
C ALA A 144 10.19 18.93 -14.02
N ASP A 145 10.15 20.24 -13.75
CA ASP A 145 9.13 21.10 -14.35
C ASP A 145 9.38 21.27 -15.85
N THR A 146 8.31 21.31 -16.62
CA THR A 146 8.33 21.47 -18.08
C THR A 146 7.24 22.42 -18.53
N SER A 147 7.34 22.90 -19.78
CA SER A 147 6.37 23.82 -20.40
C SER A 147 6.11 25.05 -19.50
N ASP A 148 7.20 25.72 -19.12
CA ASP A 148 7.17 26.91 -18.25
C ASP A 148 6.43 26.71 -16.91
N GLY A 149 6.52 25.50 -16.35
CA GLY A 149 5.91 25.15 -15.06
C GLY A 149 4.47 24.66 -15.15
N ALA A 150 3.89 24.52 -16.35
CA ALA A 150 2.56 23.97 -16.55
C ALA A 150 2.47 22.46 -16.20
N TYR A 151 3.59 21.74 -16.21
CA TYR A 151 3.64 20.33 -15.86
C TYR A 151 4.86 19.99 -15.00
N THR A 152 4.65 19.13 -14.00
CA THR A 152 5.72 18.34 -13.38
C THR A 152 5.87 17.04 -14.19
N ALA A 153 6.97 16.86 -14.90
CA ALA A 153 7.28 15.61 -15.59
C ALA A 153 7.93 14.62 -14.62
N VAL A 154 7.35 13.43 -14.49
CA VAL A 154 7.94 12.28 -13.79
C VAL A 154 8.38 11.29 -14.85
N SER A 155 9.66 10.92 -14.83
CA SER A 155 10.29 10.02 -15.79
C SER A 155 10.95 8.85 -15.08
N ILE A 156 10.84 7.63 -15.63
CA ILE A 156 11.53 6.44 -15.14
C ILE A 156 12.28 5.72 -16.28
N SER A 157 13.34 5.00 -15.90
CA SER A 157 14.05 4.04 -16.73
C SER A 157 14.53 2.88 -15.88
N ASP A 158 14.62 1.68 -16.44
CA ASP A 158 15.28 0.54 -15.79
C ASP A 158 16.82 0.59 -15.88
N THR A 159 17.34 1.61 -16.56
CA THR A 159 18.77 1.81 -16.83
C THR A 159 19.21 3.19 -16.34
N GLN A 160 20.42 3.27 -15.77
CA GLN A 160 20.99 4.54 -15.33
C GLN A 160 21.32 5.40 -16.56
N LEU A 161 20.61 6.52 -16.70
CA LEU A 161 20.80 7.50 -17.77
C LEU A 161 21.29 8.84 -17.21
N PRO A 162 21.92 9.71 -18.03
CA PRO A 162 22.34 11.03 -17.58
C PRO A 162 21.19 11.85 -16.99
N GLY A 163 21.39 12.41 -15.80
CA GLY A 163 20.40 13.24 -15.10
C GLY A 163 19.26 12.46 -14.42
N PHE A 164 19.31 11.13 -14.41
CA PHE A 164 18.44 10.29 -13.58
C PHE A 164 19.18 9.91 -12.30
N SER A 165 18.45 9.76 -11.22
CA SER A 165 18.95 9.22 -9.95
C SER A 165 18.37 7.83 -9.73
N PRO A 166 19.03 6.94 -8.96
CA PRO A 166 18.37 5.74 -8.45
C PRO A 166 17.05 6.12 -7.76
N GLN A 167 16.03 5.28 -7.91
CA GLN A 167 14.76 5.49 -7.21
C GLN A 167 14.97 5.47 -5.67
N PRO A 168 14.04 6.04 -4.89
CA PRO A 168 14.11 6.00 -3.44
C PRO A 168 14.24 4.56 -2.93
N GLY A 169 15.06 4.40 -1.90
CA GLY A 169 15.36 3.09 -1.32
C GLY A 169 16.37 2.25 -2.10
N ALA A 170 16.71 2.56 -3.37
CA ALA A 170 17.56 1.70 -4.18
C ALA A 170 19.03 1.65 -3.73
N MET A 171 19.53 2.74 -3.14
CA MET A 171 20.89 2.83 -2.64
C MET A 171 20.97 2.31 -1.20
N LEU A 172 21.88 1.36 -0.96
CA LEU A 172 22.19 0.85 0.37
C LEU A 172 23.06 1.86 1.15
N PRO A 173 23.16 1.73 2.49
CA PRO A 173 23.97 2.64 3.30
C PRO A 173 25.46 2.68 2.91
N ASP A 174 25.98 1.59 2.36
CA ASP A 174 27.36 1.48 1.86
C ASP A 174 27.58 2.16 0.48
N GLY A 175 26.51 2.67 -0.14
CA GLY A 175 26.54 3.31 -1.45
C GLY A 175 26.47 2.33 -2.63
N SER A 176 26.25 1.04 -2.40
CA SER A 176 25.95 0.08 -3.46
C SER A 176 24.45 0.10 -3.83
N LEU A 177 24.12 -0.40 -5.02
CA LEU A 177 22.73 -0.59 -5.42
C LEU A 177 22.22 -1.91 -4.85
N ARG A 178 20.97 -1.91 -4.39
CA ARG A 178 20.23 -3.14 -4.11
C ARG A 178 20.20 -4.03 -5.36
N PRO A 179 20.27 -5.37 -5.21
CA PRO A 179 20.18 -6.30 -6.35
C PRO A 179 18.79 -6.30 -6.99
N CYS A 180 17.76 -6.03 -6.20
CA CYS A 180 16.37 -5.85 -6.61
C CYS A 180 15.64 -4.98 -5.59
N MET A 181 14.45 -4.50 -5.97
CA MET A 181 13.52 -3.87 -5.04
C MET A 181 12.51 -4.91 -4.57
N ILE A 182 12.11 -4.83 -3.30
CA ILE A 182 11.01 -5.63 -2.76
C ILE A 182 10.05 -4.72 -1.98
N TYR A 183 8.77 -4.91 -2.22
CA TYR A 183 7.68 -4.16 -1.57
C TYR A 183 6.76 -5.16 -0.89
N ALA A 184 6.39 -4.95 0.37
CA ALA A 184 5.53 -5.94 1.02
C ALA A 184 4.17 -6.00 0.30
N LYS A 185 3.80 -7.22 -0.09
CA LYS A 185 2.57 -7.45 -0.84
C LYS A 185 1.34 -7.08 -0.02
N TYR A 186 1.36 -7.39 1.27
CA TYR A 186 0.23 -7.24 2.17
C TYR A 186 0.48 -6.16 3.22
N LEU A 187 -0.61 -5.65 3.78
CA LEU A 187 -0.57 -4.78 4.94
C LEU A 187 0.11 -5.48 6.13
N LEU A 188 0.74 -4.72 7.02
CA LEU A 188 1.41 -5.24 8.20
C LEU A 188 0.42 -6.04 9.06
N SER A 189 0.86 -7.21 9.50
CA SER A 189 0.15 -8.12 10.38
C SER A 189 1.12 -8.69 11.42
N GLY A 190 0.66 -9.66 12.22
CA GLY A 190 1.44 -10.25 13.30
C GLY A 190 1.25 -9.52 14.63
N SER A 191 2.00 -9.95 15.65
CA SER A 191 1.84 -9.47 17.04
C SER A 191 3.20 -9.35 17.72
N GLY A 192 3.30 -8.49 18.74
CA GLY A 192 4.56 -8.29 19.46
C GLY A 192 5.66 -7.80 18.53
N SER A 193 6.82 -8.43 18.53
CA SER A 193 7.97 -8.06 17.67
C SER A 193 8.19 -9.07 16.53
N ASP A 194 7.09 -9.59 15.96
CA ASP A 194 7.05 -10.51 14.81
C ASP A 194 6.22 -9.87 13.68
N PRO A 195 6.77 -8.87 12.97
CA PRO A 195 6.05 -8.17 11.90
C PRO A 195 5.92 -9.06 10.66
N LYS A 196 4.70 -9.14 10.12
CA LYS A 196 4.39 -10.03 9.00
C LYS A 196 3.72 -9.34 7.82
N SER A 197 4.10 -9.72 6.61
CA SER A 197 3.39 -9.46 5.36
C SER A 197 2.96 -10.82 4.79
N VAL A 198 1.74 -11.26 5.07
CA VAL A 198 1.21 -12.57 4.65
C VAL A 198 -0.28 -12.47 4.32
N SER A 199 -0.78 -13.39 3.49
CA SER A 199 -2.20 -13.52 3.16
C SER A 199 -2.99 -14.17 4.29
N GLY A 200 -4.27 -13.79 4.42
CA GLY A 200 -5.22 -14.40 5.34
C GLY A 200 -5.06 -13.96 6.80
N ALA A 201 -4.37 -12.86 7.06
CA ALA A 201 -4.14 -12.33 8.40
C ALA A 201 -5.03 -11.13 8.73
N GLN A 202 -5.27 -10.91 10.02
CA GLN A 202 -5.80 -9.65 10.52
C GLN A 202 -4.71 -8.57 10.39
N PRO A 203 -5.01 -7.40 9.80
CA PRO A 203 -4.11 -6.27 9.83
C PRO A 203 -3.78 -5.86 11.26
N ARG A 204 -2.51 -5.59 11.50
CA ARG A 204 -2.06 -5.02 12.76
C ARG A 204 -2.45 -3.54 12.79
N THR A 205 -3.32 -3.22 13.74
CA THR A 205 -3.85 -1.88 14.00
C THR A 205 -3.95 -1.69 15.52
N ARG A 206 -4.34 -0.50 15.99
CA ARG A 206 -4.46 -0.10 17.42
C ARG A 206 -3.15 0.08 18.17
N ASP A 207 -2.10 -0.66 17.82
CA ASP A 207 -0.77 -0.54 18.40
C ASP A 207 0.28 -0.05 17.40
N VAL A 208 -0.16 0.43 16.23
CA VAL A 208 0.70 0.96 15.17
C VAL A 208 0.64 2.48 15.17
N SER A 209 1.82 3.08 15.05
CA SER A 209 2.16 4.50 14.98
C SER A 209 3.60 4.59 14.43
N HIS A 210 4.06 5.78 14.05
CA HIS A 210 5.45 6.03 13.70
C HIS A 210 6.39 5.50 14.80
N ASP A 211 6.14 5.84 16.07
CA ASP A 211 7.02 5.47 17.18
C ASP A 211 7.03 3.97 17.46
N SER A 212 5.88 3.31 17.39
CA SER A 212 5.78 1.87 17.65
C SER A 212 6.43 1.04 16.53
N LEU A 213 6.47 1.53 15.29
CA LEU A 213 7.10 0.84 14.16
C LEU A 213 8.60 0.60 14.36
N ILE A 214 9.30 1.49 15.09
CA ILE A 214 10.69 1.31 15.51
C ILE A 214 10.88 -0.04 16.24
N THR A 215 9.97 -0.33 17.18
CA THR A 215 10.02 -1.55 18.00
C THR A 215 9.39 -2.74 17.30
N ILE A 216 8.26 -2.55 16.61
CA ILE A 216 7.54 -3.61 15.89
C ILE A 216 8.45 -4.21 14.81
N CYS A 217 9.10 -3.36 14.01
CA CYS A 217 9.96 -3.78 12.91
C CYS A 217 11.42 -4.00 13.33
N LYS A 218 11.78 -3.71 14.60
CA LYS A 218 13.14 -3.81 15.12
C LYS A 218 14.13 -3.06 14.22
N THR A 219 13.82 -1.79 13.94
CA THR A 219 14.59 -0.97 13.00
C THR A 219 16.02 -0.74 13.47
N ALA A 220 16.38 -0.99 14.72
CA ALA A 220 17.77 -0.92 15.18
C ALA A 220 18.63 -2.14 14.80
N THR A 221 18.02 -3.33 14.62
CA THR A 221 18.74 -4.61 14.55
C THR A 221 18.44 -5.45 13.30
N THR A 222 17.39 -5.12 12.55
CA THR A 222 17.06 -5.79 11.28
C THR A 222 17.10 -4.82 10.11
N GLY A 223 17.04 -5.32 8.87
CA GLY A 223 16.87 -4.46 7.71
C GLY A 223 15.42 -4.00 7.46
N TYR A 224 14.49 -4.38 8.34
CA TYR A 224 13.08 -4.06 8.21
C TYR A 224 12.72 -2.73 8.86
N SER A 225 11.66 -2.12 8.34
CA SER A 225 11.00 -0.93 8.88
C SER A 225 9.49 -0.97 8.68
N GLY A 226 8.78 0.06 9.15
CA GLY A 226 7.45 0.36 8.64
C GLY A 226 7.50 0.89 7.20
N ARG A 227 6.34 1.26 6.64
CA ARG A 227 6.22 1.75 5.25
C ARG A 227 7.23 2.87 5.00
N SER A 228 8.15 2.67 4.06
CA SER A 228 9.23 3.61 3.76
C SER A 228 8.83 4.57 2.63
N VAL A 229 9.70 5.55 2.35
CA VAL A 229 9.62 6.42 1.18
C VAL A 229 9.49 5.61 -0.12
N ALA A 230 10.22 4.50 -0.27
CA ALA A 230 10.18 3.68 -1.47
C ALA A 230 8.83 2.94 -1.62
N ASP A 231 8.25 2.46 -0.52
CA ASP A 231 6.93 1.81 -0.51
C ASP A 231 5.79 2.76 -0.86
N ASP A 232 5.96 4.06 -0.57
CA ASP A 232 5.03 5.10 -1.01
C ASP A 232 5.26 5.52 -2.47
N TRP A 233 6.52 5.69 -2.86
CA TRP A 233 6.94 6.12 -4.19
C TRP A 233 6.48 5.16 -5.29
N TYR A 234 6.75 3.86 -5.12
CA TYR A 234 6.54 2.86 -6.16
C TYR A 234 5.09 2.79 -6.67
N PRO A 235 4.07 2.55 -5.82
CA PRO A 235 2.69 2.53 -6.29
C PRO A 235 2.25 3.87 -6.89
N LYS A 236 2.68 5.00 -6.33
CA LYS A 236 2.32 6.34 -6.84
C LYS A 236 2.87 6.62 -8.24
N VAL A 237 4.16 6.33 -8.47
CA VAL A 237 4.78 6.51 -9.79
C VAL A 237 4.19 5.53 -10.80
N MET A 238 4.01 4.28 -10.41
CA MET A 238 3.41 3.28 -11.29
C MET A 238 1.96 3.64 -11.66
N PHE A 239 1.19 4.17 -10.72
CA PHE A 239 -0.15 4.69 -10.98
C PHE A 239 -0.14 5.79 -12.05
N LEU A 240 0.69 6.82 -11.87
CA LEU A 240 0.78 7.95 -12.81
C LEU A 240 1.20 7.47 -14.20
N MET A 241 2.20 6.60 -14.29
CA MET A 241 2.71 6.07 -15.56
C MET A 241 1.63 5.29 -16.33
N LYS A 242 0.92 4.39 -15.64
CA LYS A 242 -0.06 3.48 -16.24
C LYS A 242 -1.37 4.18 -16.60
N TYR A 243 -1.92 4.96 -15.66
CA TYR A 243 -3.28 5.50 -15.74
C TYR A 243 -3.36 6.96 -16.16
N ALA A 244 -2.24 7.69 -16.19
CA ALA A 244 -2.15 9.06 -16.69
C ALA A 244 -3.24 10.00 -16.13
N THR A 245 -3.46 9.94 -14.82
CA THR A 245 -4.42 10.80 -14.11
C THR A 245 -3.89 11.10 -12.71
N LYS A 246 -4.20 12.28 -12.17
CA LYS A 246 -4.00 12.58 -10.74
C LYS A 246 -5.10 11.98 -9.87
N ASN A 247 -6.30 11.73 -10.40
CA ASN A 247 -7.40 11.22 -9.59
C ASN A 247 -7.25 9.72 -9.36
N SER A 248 -6.64 9.35 -8.24
CA SER A 248 -6.40 7.95 -7.89
C SER A 248 -7.71 7.16 -7.78
N GLN A 249 -8.70 7.76 -7.13
CA GLN A 249 -10.00 7.15 -6.86
C GLN A 249 -10.88 6.95 -8.10
N SER A 250 -10.59 7.66 -9.20
CA SER A 250 -11.25 7.42 -10.49
C SER A 250 -10.91 6.06 -11.11
N VAL A 251 -9.83 5.44 -10.65
CA VAL A 251 -9.38 4.11 -11.08
C VAL A 251 -9.48 3.13 -9.91
N PHE A 252 -8.96 3.51 -8.74
CA PHE A 252 -8.91 2.71 -7.52
C PHE A 252 -9.36 3.54 -6.31
N ALA A 253 -10.63 3.39 -5.93
CA ALA A 253 -11.18 4.10 -4.77
C ALA A 253 -10.65 3.56 -3.44
N GLY A 254 -10.37 2.25 -3.37
CA GLY A 254 -10.07 1.56 -2.12
C GLY A 254 -11.25 1.48 -1.16
N CYS A 255 -11.04 0.89 0.01
CA CYS A 255 -12.03 0.85 1.08
C CYS A 255 -12.04 2.20 1.80
N ALA A 256 -12.83 3.13 1.29
CA ALA A 256 -12.91 4.51 1.76
C ALA A 256 -14.34 4.92 2.19
N SER A 257 -15.38 4.17 1.81
CA SER A 257 -16.78 4.40 2.16
C SER A 257 -17.47 3.09 2.53
N TYR A 258 -16.96 2.46 3.60
CA TYR A 258 -17.45 1.19 4.13
C TYR A 258 -17.63 1.24 5.66
N ASP A 259 -18.09 2.37 6.17
CA ASP A 259 -18.46 2.53 7.58
C ASP A 259 -19.90 2.07 7.83
N ILE A 260 -20.06 0.80 8.19
CA ILE A 260 -21.37 0.20 8.45
C ILE A 260 -21.46 -0.19 9.92
N THR A 261 -22.56 0.24 10.56
CA THR A 261 -22.98 -0.24 11.88
C THR A 261 -24.40 -0.82 11.78
N LYS A 262 -24.60 -2.05 12.25
CA LYS A 262 -25.90 -2.74 12.27
C LYS A 262 -26.06 -3.52 13.58
N GLN A 263 -27.29 -3.93 13.90
CA GLN A 263 -27.57 -4.84 15.00
C GLN A 263 -27.90 -6.24 14.47
N PRO A 264 -27.59 -7.32 15.22
CA PRO A 264 -28.08 -8.66 14.91
C PRO A 264 -29.62 -8.68 14.89
N SER A 265 -30.22 -9.38 13.93
CA SER A 265 -31.67 -9.56 13.91
C SER A 265 -32.16 -10.69 14.82
N ALA A 266 -31.25 -11.55 15.27
CA ALA A 266 -31.52 -12.59 16.24
C ALA A 266 -30.30 -12.79 17.16
N ALA A 267 -30.55 -13.16 18.41
CA ALA A 267 -29.48 -13.57 19.32
C ALA A 267 -29.00 -14.98 18.96
N SER A 268 -27.71 -15.23 19.13
CA SER A 268 -27.09 -16.55 18.97
C SER A 268 -25.93 -16.73 19.94
N SER A 269 -25.65 -17.96 20.33
CA SER A 269 -24.56 -18.29 21.27
C SER A 269 -23.59 -19.26 20.62
N GLY A 270 -22.31 -18.89 20.56
CA GLY A 270 -21.23 -19.73 20.00
C GLY A 270 -21.41 -20.10 18.53
N ALA A 271 -22.13 -19.28 17.75
CA ALA A 271 -22.43 -19.58 16.35
C ALA A 271 -21.33 -19.03 15.44
N THR A 272 -21.03 -19.74 14.34
CA THR A 272 -20.14 -19.24 13.27
C THR A 272 -20.89 -18.37 12.26
N TYR A 273 -21.94 -17.69 12.70
CA TYR A 273 -22.73 -16.78 11.89
C TYR A 273 -23.39 -15.71 12.73
N ILE A 274 -23.80 -14.61 12.09
CA ILE A 274 -24.70 -13.60 12.64
C ILE A 274 -25.82 -13.36 11.63
N ASP A 275 -27.07 -13.36 12.11
CA ASP A 275 -28.22 -13.00 11.29
C ASP A 275 -28.43 -11.48 11.32
N VAL A 276 -28.65 -10.88 10.16
CA VAL A 276 -28.84 -9.43 9.99
C VAL A 276 -30.01 -9.15 9.06
N ALA A 277 -30.69 -8.02 9.27
CA ALA A 277 -31.73 -7.58 8.34
C ALA A 277 -31.14 -7.36 6.93
N LYS A 278 -31.94 -7.63 5.89
CA LYS A 278 -31.57 -7.34 4.50
C LYS A 278 -31.23 -5.85 4.29
N ASN A 279 -30.54 -5.55 3.20
CA ASN A 279 -29.98 -4.22 2.91
C ASN A 279 -28.94 -3.77 3.97
N HIS A 280 -28.23 -4.73 4.58
CA HIS A 280 -27.21 -4.47 5.60
C HIS A 280 -25.97 -3.78 5.03
N GLY A 281 -25.64 -3.98 3.76
CA GLY A 281 -24.52 -3.34 3.05
C GLY A 281 -23.15 -4.01 3.22
N PHE A 282 -22.98 -4.93 4.18
CA PHE A 282 -21.79 -5.79 4.32
C PHE A 282 -21.44 -6.57 3.05
N VAL A 283 -20.14 -6.82 2.87
CA VAL A 283 -19.54 -7.51 1.72
C VAL A 283 -18.83 -8.78 2.19
N ALA A 284 -18.97 -9.89 1.46
CA ALA A 284 -18.23 -11.11 1.74
C ALA A 284 -16.73 -10.91 1.50
N GLY A 285 -15.89 -11.52 2.34
CA GLY A 285 -14.44 -11.31 2.38
C GLY A 285 -14.00 -10.19 3.33
N SER A 286 -14.89 -9.25 3.66
CA SER A 286 -14.59 -8.17 4.60
C SER A 286 -14.61 -8.63 6.05
N ALA A 287 -14.08 -7.80 6.95
CA ALA A 287 -14.08 -8.06 8.38
C ALA A 287 -15.07 -7.18 9.15
N ILE A 288 -15.48 -7.69 10.29
CA ILE A 288 -16.33 -7.02 11.27
C ILE A 288 -15.73 -7.14 12.67
N MET A 289 -16.16 -6.23 13.54
CA MET A 289 -16.03 -6.33 14.99
C MET A 289 -17.44 -6.28 15.60
N VAL A 290 -17.61 -6.85 16.80
CA VAL A 290 -18.88 -6.84 17.51
C VAL A 290 -18.67 -6.44 18.95
N GLY A 291 -19.50 -5.51 19.43
CA GLY A 291 -19.48 -5.12 20.83
C GLY A 291 -20.84 -4.74 21.40
N THR A 292 -20.86 -4.58 22.72
CA THR A 292 -22.06 -4.26 23.51
C THR A 292 -22.52 -2.82 23.37
N ALA A 293 -21.66 -1.90 22.89
CA ALA A 293 -21.97 -0.48 22.80
C ALA A 293 -21.76 0.10 21.40
N ASN A 294 -22.60 1.07 21.03
CA ASN A 294 -22.42 1.87 19.82
C ASN A 294 -21.48 3.04 20.07
N THR A 295 -20.20 2.74 20.27
CA THR A 295 -19.14 3.75 20.45
C THR A 295 -18.15 3.71 19.28
N ASP A 296 -17.16 4.62 19.27
CA ASP A 296 -16.04 4.52 18.33
C ASP A 296 -15.33 3.17 18.47
N ARG A 297 -14.83 2.64 17.36
CA ARG A 297 -14.21 1.30 17.25
C ARG A 297 -12.90 1.16 18.01
N GLY A 298 -12.29 2.26 18.44
CA GLY A 298 -11.11 2.24 19.30
C GLY A 298 -11.43 1.99 20.77
N TYR A 299 -12.70 2.10 21.19
CA TYR A 299 -13.11 1.78 22.55
C TYR A 299 -13.44 0.29 22.69
N ALA A 300 -12.99 -0.33 23.78
CA ALA A 300 -13.14 -1.76 24.04
C ALA A 300 -14.60 -2.24 23.92
N ALA A 301 -15.58 -1.46 24.38
CA ALA A 301 -17.00 -1.83 24.33
C ALA A 301 -17.58 -1.90 22.90
N ALA A 302 -16.89 -1.37 21.88
CA ALA A 302 -17.28 -1.51 20.49
C ALA A 302 -16.91 -2.89 19.89
N HIS A 303 -16.08 -3.66 20.60
CA HIS A 303 -15.48 -4.88 20.08
C HIS A 303 -15.20 -5.94 21.17
N ASP A 304 -15.92 -5.88 22.29
CA ASP A 304 -15.75 -6.75 23.47
C ASP A 304 -16.34 -8.17 23.27
N LYS A 305 -17.19 -8.38 22.26
CA LYS A 305 -17.71 -9.71 21.88
C LYS A 305 -16.78 -10.41 20.91
N VAL A 306 -16.30 -9.69 19.90
CA VAL A 306 -15.25 -10.13 19.00
C VAL A 306 -14.53 -8.93 18.40
N ASP A 307 -13.20 -8.91 18.54
CA ASP A 307 -12.38 -7.81 18.02
C ASP A 307 -12.33 -7.79 16.49
N TYR A 308 -12.32 -8.98 15.89
CA TYR A 308 -12.17 -9.16 14.46
C TYR A 308 -12.73 -10.51 14.03
N ALA A 309 -13.61 -10.53 13.04
CA ALA A 309 -14.12 -11.74 12.40
C ALA A 309 -14.32 -11.49 10.90
N VAL A 310 -13.97 -12.47 10.07
CA VAL A 310 -14.07 -12.35 8.61
C VAL A 310 -15.39 -12.95 8.14
N ILE A 311 -16.14 -12.20 7.33
CA ILE A 311 -17.35 -12.69 6.66
C ILE A 311 -16.94 -13.60 5.50
N LYS A 312 -16.98 -14.92 5.68
CA LYS A 312 -16.61 -15.91 4.65
C LYS A 312 -17.62 -15.96 3.50
N SER A 313 -18.89 -15.79 3.81
CA SER A 313 -19.98 -15.74 2.82
C SER A 313 -21.22 -15.09 3.42
N ILE A 314 -22.11 -14.63 2.55
CA ILE A 314 -23.43 -14.10 2.94
C ILE A 314 -24.46 -14.98 2.24
N THR A 315 -25.40 -15.52 3.01
CA THR A 315 -26.44 -16.43 2.50
C THR A 315 -27.82 -15.97 2.94
N PRO A 316 -28.86 -16.06 2.09
CA PRO A 316 -30.21 -15.77 2.52
C PRO A 316 -30.62 -16.66 3.71
N LYS A 317 -31.21 -16.09 4.74
CA LYS A 317 -31.82 -16.85 5.83
C LYS A 317 -33.32 -17.01 5.61
N ASP A 318 -34.00 -15.90 5.36
CA ASP A 318 -35.45 -15.83 5.17
C ASP A 318 -35.86 -14.63 4.28
N GLY A 319 -37.15 -14.30 4.25
CA GLY A 319 -37.68 -13.18 3.46
C GLY A 319 -37.10 -11.81 3.86
N SER A 320 -36.70 -11.64 5.12
CA SER A 320 -36.33 -10.36 5.73
C SER A 320 -34.88 -10.27 6.19
N ASN A 321 -34.20 -11.41 6.33
CA ASN A 321 -32.86 -11.52 6.89
C ASN A 321 -31.88 -12.26 5.98
N ASP A 322 -30.63 -11.82 6.05
CA ASP A 322 -29.46 -12.54 5.54
C ASP A 322 -28.62 -13.06 6.71
N ARG A 323 -27.78 -14.06 6.44
CA ARG A 323 -26.85 -14.66 7.38
C ARG A 323 -25.42 -14.37 6.95
N LEU A 324 -24.67 -13.71 7.82
CA LEU A 324 -23.23 -13.49 7.69
C LEU A 324 -22.51 -14.71 8.24
N ASN A 325 -21.92 -15.56 7.40
CA ASN A 325 -21.15 -16.73 7.86
C ASN A 325 -19.71 -16.30 8.15
N LEU A 326 -19.23 -16.56 9.36
CA LEU A 326 -17.97 -16.03 9.88
C LEU A 326 -16.87 -17.10 9.91
N ASP A 327 -15.61 -16.66 9.99
CA ASP A 327 -14.42 -17.51 10.16
C ASP A 327 -14.27 -18.09 11.56
N ARG A 328 -15.04 -17.60 12.54
CA ARG A 328 -14.98 -17.98 13.95
C ARG A 328 -16.35 -17.90 14.61
N ALA A 329 -16.47 -18.54 15.77
CA ALA A 329 -17.67 -18.50 16.59
C ALA A 329 -17.81 -17.15 17.31
N VAL A 330 -19.04 -16.68 17.45
CA VAL A 330 -19.39 -15.45 18.17
C VAL A 330 -20.71 -15.65 18.94
N THR A 331 -20.82 -14.98 20.08
CA THR A 331 -22.08 -14.87 20.84
C THR A 331 -22.58 -13.44 20.74
N VAL A 332 -23.81 -13.28 20.28
CA VAL A 332 -24.43 -11.96 20.06
C VAL A 332 -25.84 -11.90 20.63
N ALA A 333 -26.21 -10.74 21.15
CA ALA A 333 -27.57 -10.33 21.47
C ALA A 333 -28.08 -9.33 20.42
N THR A 334 -29.39 -9.18 20.30
CA THR A 334 -29.99 -8.20 19.36
C THR A 334 -29.67 -6.73 19.70
N ALA A 335 -29.22 -6.46 20.93
CA ALA A 335 -28.78 -5.14 21.35
C ALA A 335 -27.30 -4.84 21.00
N ASP A 336 -26.51 -5.86 20.65
CA ASP A 336 -25.10 -5.69 20.28
C ASP A 336 -24.97 -4.97 18.92
N TYR A 337 -23.77 -4.46 18.64
CA TYR A 337 -23.47 -3.70 17.43
C TYR A 337 -22.39 -4.40 16.61
N ILE A 338 -22.71 -4.67 15.35
CA ILE A 338 -21.81 -5.18 14.32
C ILE A 338 -21.26 -3.99 13.55
N LYS A 339 -19.94 -3.83 13.54
CA LYS A 339 -19.25 -2.73 12.86
C LYS A 339 -18.26 -3.29 11.86
N THR A 340 -18.13 -2.68 10.69
CA THR A 340 -17.06 -3.02 9.73
C THR A 340 -15.68 -2.75 10.33
N ALA A 341 -14.69 -3.54 9.94
CA ALA A 341 -13.28 -3.36 10.30
C ALA A 341 -12.43 -3.19 9.02
N PRO A 342 -11.15 -2.79 9.14
CA PRO A 342 -10.21 -2.89 8.02
C PRO A 342 -10.22 -4.31 7.42
N TRP A 343 -9.97 -4.43 6.12
CA TRP A 343 -10.07 -5.72 5.42
C TRP A 343 -8.95 -6.70 5.84
N PRO A 344 -9.21 -8.01 5.86
CA PRO A 344 -8.15 -9.00 6.07
C PRO A 344 -7.16 -8.97 4.91
N THR A 345 -5.89 -9.23 5.19
CA THR A 345 -4.87 -9.30 4.14
C THR A 345 -5.14 -10.45 3.17
N GLY A 346 -4.75 -10.29 1.91
CA GLY A 346 -4.94 -11.31 0.87
C GLY A 346 -6.34 -11.39 0.29
N CYS A 347 -7.21 -10.44 0.62
CA CYS A 347 -8.53 -10.32 0.00
C CYS A 347 -8.47 -10.01 -1.51
N CYS A 348 -7.34 -9.45 -1.98
CA CYS A 348 -7.07 -9.23 -3.41
C CYS A 348 -6.33 -10.38 -4.10
N ASP A 349 -6.05 -11.51 -3.43
CA ASP A 349 -5.26 -12.61 -4.00
C ASP A 349 -5.89 -13.25 -5.25
N GLY A 350 -7.21 -13.15 -5.39
CA GLY A 350 -7.95 -13.64 -6.56
C GLY A 350 -8.04 -12.63 -7.72
N VAL A 351 -7.58 -11.39 -7.52
CA VAL A 351 -7.70 -10.33 -8.52
C VAL A 351 -6.67 -10.55 -9.63
N GLN A 352 -7.15 -10.52 -10.87
CA GLN A 352 -6.33 -10.83 -12.03
C GLN A 352 -5.74 -9.54 -12.64
N GLY A 353 -4.53 -9.19 -12.19
CA GLY A 353 -3.82 -7.94 -12.52
C GLY A 353 -4.26 -6.76 -11.65
N ASP A 354 -3.88 -5.53 -12.01
CA ASP A 354 -4.27 -4.33 -11.26
C ASP A 354 -5.79 -4.19 -11.22
N GLY A 355 -6.38 -4.08 -10.03
CA GLY A 355 -7.83 -4.27 -9.87
C GLY A 355 -8.32 -4.30 -8.43
N SER A 356 -9.58 -4.71 -8.26
CA SER A 356 -10.27 -4.87 -6.97
C SER A 356 -11.07 -6.17 -6.99
N PRO A 357 -11.43 -6.79 -5.84
CA PRO A 357 -12.22 -8.02 -5.83
C PRO A 357 -13.46 -7.98 -6.74
N THR A 358 -14.21 -6.87 -6.72
CA THR A 358 -15.30 -6.56 -7.64
C THR A 358 -15.00 -5.32 -8.49
N ALA A 359 -15.78 -4.24 -8.41
CA ALA A 359 -15.51 -3.00 -9.15
C ALA A 359 -14.62 -2.05 -8.31
N PRO A 360 -13.52 -1.52 -8.86
CA PRO A 360 -12.53 -0.78 -8.07
C PRO A 360 -12.96 0.63 -7.64
N THR A 361 -14.12 1.10 -8.09
CA THR A 361 -14.68 2.42 -7.77
C THR A 361 -15.91 2.35 -6.86
N VAL A 362 -16.13 1.22 -6.17
CA VAL A 362 -17.28 1.04 -5.26
C VAL A 362 -17.03 1.57 -3.85
N TYR A 363 -15.81 2.03 -3.55
CA TYR A 363 -15.38 2.58 -2.27
C TYR A 363 -15.45 1.61 -1.07
N LYS A 364 -15.75 0.32 -1.29
CA LYS A 364 -15.93 -0.66 -0.22
C LYS A 364 -14.82 -1.68 -0.09
N GLU A 365 -14.02 -1.82 -1.14
CA GLU A 365 -13.07 -2.91 -1.29
C GLU A 365 -11.67 -2.34 -1.53
N PRO A 366 -10.63 -2.99 -1.01
CA PRO A 366 -9.25 -2.66 -1.35
C PRO A 366 -8.92 -3.02 -2.80
N PHE A 367 -7.73 -2.62 -3.24
CA PHE A 367 -7.26 -2.87 -4.58
C PHE A 367 -5.83 -3.42 -4.59
N VAL A 368 -5.45 -4.01 -5.71
CA VAL A 368 -4.06 -4.38 -6.01
C VAL A 368 -3.53 -3.49 -7.12
N LEU A 369 -2.32 -2.96 -6.95
CA LEU A 369 -1.60 -2.15 -7.94
C LEU A 369 -0.14 -2.61 -7.98
N GLN A 370 0.35 -3.01 -9.16
CA GLN A 370 1.67 -3.61 -9.35
C GLN A 370 1.93 -4.76 -8.37
N GLY A 371 0.92 -5.61 -8.18
CA GLY A 371 0.98 -6.75 -7.27
C GLY A 371 0.84 -6.41 -5.78
N ILE A 372 0.79 -5.14 -5.38
CA ILE A 372 0.72 -4.70 -3.98
C ILE A 372 -0.74 -4.45 -3.57
N GLU A 373 -1.19 -5.07 -2.48
CA GLU A 373 -2.52 -4.85 -1.89
C GLU A 373 -2.54 -3.56 -1.07
N MET A 374 -3.49 -2.65 -1.36
CA MET A 374 -3.59 -1.30 -0.80
C MET A 374 -5.03 -0.87 -0.56
N GLY A 375 -5.22 0.20 0.23
CA GLY A 375 -6.55 0.79 0.48
C GLY A 375 -7.44 -0.10 1.34
N MET A 376 -6.87 -0.70 2.40
CA MET A 376 -7.52 -1.72 3.25
C MET A 376 -8.59 -1.19 4.20
N GLY A 377 -8.85 0.12 4.21
CA GLY A 377 -9.79 0.74 5.14
C GLY A 377 -9.14 1.15 6.46
N CYS A 378 -7.82 1.35 6.46
CA CYS A 378 -7.03 1.99 7.51
C CYS A 378 -5.93 2.83 6.86
N TYR A 379 -5.41 3.82 7.59
CA TYR A 379 -4.19 4.49 7.17
C TYR A 379 -3.00 3.55 7.17
N GLU A 380 -1.98 3.96 6.42
CA GLU A 380 -0.63 3.42 6.54
C GLU A 380 0.29 4.50 7.12
N ALA A 381 0.72 4.32 8.36
CA ALA A 381 1.74 5.13 9.00
C ALA A 381 3.10 4.86 8.36
N MET A 382 3.84 5.92 8.12
CA MET A 382 5.18 5.89 7.53
C MET A 382 6.26 5.74 8.61
N SER A 383 7.34 5.03 8.27
CA SER A 383 8.58 4.97 9.03
C SER A 383 9.63 5.83 8.32
N GLY A 384 10.40 6.59 9.10
CA GLY A 384 11.37 7.56 8.60
C GLY A 384 10.74 8.78 7.94
N VAL A 385 9.44 9.05 8.16
CA VAL A 385 8.76 10.24 7.64
C VAL A 385 7.91 10.88 8.72
N ALA A 386 8.15 12.16 8.97
CA ALA A 386 7.41 12.95 9.94
C ALA A 386 7.06 14.33 9.38
N LEU A 387 5.98 14.91 9.89
CA LEU A 387 5.56 16.27 9.58
C LEU A 387 6.01 17.21 10.69
N LYS A 388 6.74 18.26 10.33
CA LYS A 388 7.19 19.28 11.27
C LYS A 388 6.45 20.59 11.01
N TYR A 389 5.70 21.05 12.01
CA TYR A 389 5.15 22.40 12.01
C TYR A 389 6.08 23.33 12.80
N ASP A 390 6.52 24.41 12.16
CA ASP A 390 7.49 25.37 12.71
C ASP A 390 6.85 26.68 13.18
N GLY A 391 5.51 26.76 13.19
CA GLY A 391 4.75 27.97 13.48
C GLY A 391 4.48 28.85 12.26
N ALA A 392 4.97 28.48 11.07
CA ALA A 392 4.72 29.18 9.82
C ALA A 392 4.30 28.25 8.67
N ALA A 393 4.81 27.02 8.64
CA ALA A 393 4.53 26.03 7.60
C ALA A 393 4.58 24.61 8.16
N CYS A 394 4.12 23.65 7.35
CA CYS A 394 4.34 22.23 7.58
C CYS A 394 5.36 21.68 6.58
N ARG A 395 6.45 21.11 7.10
CA ARG A 395 7.54 20.54 6.31
C ARG A 395 7.56 19.03 6.43
N VAL A 396 7.85 18.36 5.33
CA VAL A 396 8.06 16.91 5.30
C VAL A 396 9.52 16.65 5.70
N MET A 397 9.70 15.91 6.78
CA MET A 397 11.01 15.49 7.28
C MET A 397 11.21 14.02 6.92
N VAL A 398 12.32 13.70 6.25
CA VAL A 398 12.60 12.36 5.72
C VAL A 398 13.90 11.80 6.30
N LEU A 399 13.89 10.50 6.62
CA LEU A 399 15.00 9.70 7.07
C LEU A 399 14.99 8.38 6.29
N HIS A 400 15.91 8.21 5.35
CA HIS A 400 16.00 6.98 4.52
C HIS A 400 16.62 5.80 5.25
N ASP A 401 17.48 6.04 6.25
CA ASP A 401 18.05 4.99 7.10
C ASP A 401 17.33 4.95 8.45
N THR A 402 16.30 4.12 8.50
CA THR A 402 15.45 3.92 9.69
C THR A 402 16.20 3.33 10.89
N LYS A 403 17.49 2.98 10.75
CA LYS A 403 18.35 2.59 11.89
C LYS A 403 18.46 3.70 12.92
N LYS A 404 18.37 4.93 12.42
CA LYS A 404 18.50 6.16 13.19
C LYS A 404 17.15 6.75 13.55
N GLU A 405 16.07 6.03 13.25
CA GLU A 405 14.73 6.45 13.58
C GLU A 405 14.57 6.50 15.10
N ALA A 406 13.91 7.56 15.56
CA ALA A 406 13.66 7.83 16.97
C ALA A 406 12.23 8.30 17.13
N THR A 407 11.72 8.33 18.36
CA THR A 407 10.35 8.77 18.68
C THR A 407 10.17 10.30 18.58
N SER A 408 11.07 10.97 17.87
CA SER A 408 11.07 12.40 17.61
C SER A 408 11.95 12.68 16.39
N ILE A 409 11.73 13.83 15.77
CA ILE A 409 12.52 14.28 14.62
C ILE A 409 13.94 14.62 15.11
N SER A 410 14.88 13.71 14.85
CA SER A 410 16.29 13.84 15.22
C SER A 410 17.07 14.70 14.21
N ALA A 411 18.37 14.89 14.45
CA ALA A 411 19.26 15.59 13.51
C ALA A 411 19.57 14.79 12.23
N ASP A 412 19.25 13.49 12.20
CA ASP A 412 19.44 12.65 11.01
C ASP A 412 18.32 12.83 9.98
N TYR A 413 17.18 13.41 10.38
CA TYR A 413 16.11 13.77 9.45
C TYR A 413 16.50 14.96 8.59
N VAL A 414 16.22 14.85 7.30
CA VAL A 414 16.41 15.91 6.31
C VAL A 414 15.08 16.60 6.04
N ASP A 415 15.09 17.93 5.99
CA ASP A 415 13.96 18.71 5.47
C ASP A 415 13.86 18.49 3.97
N ALA A 416 12.81 17.81 3.52
CA ALA A 416 12.64 17.42 2.12
C ALA A 416 12.34 18.59 1.18
N GLY A 417 12.20 19.82 1.71
CA GLY A 417 12.04 21.05 0.93
C GLY A 417 10.64 21.25 0.33
N ALA A 418 9.74 20.27 0.45
CA ALA A 418 8.35 20.38 0.03
C ALA A 418 7.44 20.86 1.18
N GLY A 419 6.74 21.98 0.95
CA GLY A 419 5.71 22.48 1.84
C GLY A 419 4.34 21.86 1.53
N LEU A 420 3.80 21.08 2.48
CA LEU A 420 2.40 20.65 2.41
C LEU A 420 1.47 21.87 2.54
N PRO A 421 0.22 21.80 2.06
CA PRO A 421 -0.66 22.97 1.90
C PRO A 421 -1.30 23.45 3.21
N ALA A 422 -0.55 23.52 4.31
CA ALA A 422 -1.00 24.11 5.55
C ALA A 422 -1.27 25.62 5.37
N ASP A 423 -2.36 26.10 5.97
CA ASP A 423 -2.72 27.53 5.99
C ASP A 423 -3.15 27.94 7.41
N ALA A 424 -3.73 29.12 7.59
CA ALA A 424 -4.15 29.63 8.90
C ALA A 424 -5.22 28.77 9.62
N THR A 425 -5.86 27.83 8.92
CA THR A 425 -6.98 27.02 9.42
C THR A 425 -6.66 25.53 9.37
N GLU A 426 -6.96 24.83 10.47
CA GLU A 426 -6.94 23.37 10.47
C GLU A 426 -8.06 22.81 9.58
N GLY A 427 -7.77 21.74 8.85
CA GLY A 427 -8.76 21.00 8.08
C GLY A 427 -8.21 20.40 6.78
N TRP A 428 -9.12 19.86 5.97
CA TRP A 428 -8.81 19.31 4.66
C TRP A 428 -8.38 20.38 3.67
N LYS A 429 -7.27 20.12 3.00
CA LYS A 429 -6.70 20.92 1.92
C LYS A 429 -6.65 20.05 0.67
N TYR A 430 -6.82 20.67 -0.49
CA TYR A 430 -6.85 19.97 -1.77
C TYR A 430 -5.72 20.48 -2.65
N PRO A 431 -4.65 19.69 -2.79
CA PRO A 431 -3.48 20.09 -3.54
C PRO A 431 -3.73 20.18 -5.04
N VAL A 432 -2.99 21.07 -5.70
CA VAL A 432 -3.06 21.26 -7.16
C VAL A 432 -1.88 20.62 -7.89
N ARG A 433 -0.75 20.43 -7.21
CA ARG A 433 0.51 19.97 -7.79
C ARG A 433 1.07 18.78 -7.00
N LEU A 434 1.66 17.82 -7.70
CA LEU A 434 2.54 16.82 -7.10
C LEU A 434 3.98 17.34 -7.16
N SER A 435 4.66 17.33 -6.01
CA SER A 435 6.05 17.74 -5.87
C SER A 435 6.87 16.59 -5.30
N ASP A 436 8.14 16.52 -5.71
CA ASP A 436 9.13 15.65 -5.08
C ASP A 436 9.54 16.23 -3.73
N ALA A 437 9.60 15.35 -2.73
CA ALA A 437 9.98 15.61 -1.36
C ALA A 437 10.96 14.52 -0.93
N ASP A 438 12.20 14.63 -1.41
CA ASP A 438 13.29 13.70 -1.12
C ASP A 438 12.93 12.23 -1.41
N GLY A 439 12.28 11.99 -2.56
CA GLY A 439 11.81 10.68 -2.96
C GLY A 439 10.33 10.40 -2.71
N MET A 440 9.64 11.22 -1.92
CA MET A 440 8.17 11.14 -1.82
C MET A 440 7.49 12.04 -2.86
N LEU A 441 6.44 11.54 -3.51
CA LEU A 441 5.53 12.40 -4.28
C LEU A 441 4.38 12.85 -3.38
N VAL A 442 4.38 14.14 -3.05
CA VAL A 442 3.42 14.75 -2.13
C VAL A 442 2.60 15.86 -2.80
N GLY A 443 1.37 16.04 -2.32
CA GLY A 443 0.49 17.12 -2.77
C GLY A 443 0.94 18.47 -2.20
N THR A 444 1.08 19.46 -3.08
CA THR A 444 1.48 20.84 -2.75
C THR A 444 0.58 21.87 -3.46
N GLY A 445 0.62 23.11 -2.96
CA GLY A 445 -0.33 24.15 -3.36
C GLY A 445 -1.76 23.86 -2.88
N SER A 446 -2.67 24.80 -3.04
CA SER A 446 -4.07 24.65 -2.59
C SER A 446 -5.05 25.24 -3.60
N GLY A 447 -6.35 25.03 -3.38
CA GLY A 447 -7.43 25.57 -4.23
C GLY A 447 -8.06 24.54 -5.17
N ALA A 448 -7.74 23.25 -5.03
CA ALA A 448 -8.41 22.18 -5.76
C ALA A 448 -9.66 21.65 -5.02
N SER A 449 -10.17 20.50 -5.44
CA SER A 449 -11.34 19.83 -4.84
C SER A 449 -11.19 18.31 -4.92
N THR A 450 -12.20 17.56 -4.51
CA THR A 450 -12.27 16.10 -4.68
C THR A 450 -12.39 15.63 -6.14
N THR A 451 -12.48 16.56 -7.09
CA THR A 451 -12.65 16.29 -8.53
C THR A 451 -11.69 17.08 -9.42
N THR A 452 -10.84 17.93 -8.82
CA THR A 452 -9.86 18.76 -9.54
C THR A 452 -8.51 18.70 -8.83
N GLY A 453 -7.42 19.01 -9.54
CA GLY A 453 -6.07 18.93 -8.98
C GLY A 453 -5.70 17.50 -8.61
N VAL A 454 -5.15 17.31 -7.41
CA VAL A 454 -4.72 15.99 -6.90
C VAL A 454 -5.91 15.10 -6.48
N CYS A 455 -7.11 15.67 -6.33
CA CYS A 455 -8.38 15.01 -5.99
C CYS A 455 -8.46 14.39 -4.58
N ASP A 456 -7.37 13.87 -4.03
CA ASP A 456 -7.35 13.32 -2.68
C ASP A 456 -7.04 14.43 -1.66
N GLY A 457 -7.49 14.25 -0.42
CA GLY A 457 -7.37 15.26 0.63
C GLY A 457 -6.05 15.21 1.40
N THR A 458 -5.58 16.37 1.84
CA THR A 458 -4.46 16.50 2.78
C THR A 458 -4.97 17.22 4.03
N TYR A 459 -5.20 16.49 5.14
CA TYR A 459 -5.65 17.08 6.40
C TYR A 459 -4.46 17.69 7.12
N MET A 460 -4.52 19.00 7.35
CA MET A 460 -3.44 19.78 7.94
C MET A 460 -3.92 20.50 9.17
N LYS A 461 -3.02 20.65 10.16
CA LYS A 461 -3.21 21.59 11.26
C LYS A 461 -3.01 23.03 10.75
N ALA A 462 -3.45 24.00 11.54
CA ALA A 462 -3.15 25.39 11.27
C ALA A 462 -1.62 25.59 11.22
N ALA A 463 -1.13 26.35 10.25
CA ALA A 463 0.29 26.59 10.01
C ALA A 463 1.01 27.23 11.21
N SER A 464 0.27 27.94 12.08
CA SER A 464 0.76 28.49 13.34
C SER A 464 1.06 27.44 14.43
N THR A 465 0.76 26.17 14.18
CA THR A 465 1.09 25.06 15.10
C THR A 465 2.60 24.90 15.21
N VAL A 466 3.10 24.46 16.37
CA VAL A 466 4.49 24.03 16.55
C VAL A 466 4.45 22.60 17.10
N GLY A 467 5.08 21.67 16.39
CA GLY A 467 5.10 20.26 16.80
C GLY A 467 5.46 19.28 15.69
N SER A 468 5.47 18.00 16.04
CA SER A 468 5.78 16.89 15.16
C SER A 468 4.58 15.95 15.06
N TYR A 469 4.23 15.54 13.86
CA TYR A 469 3.04 14.75 13.55
C TYR A 469 3.35 13.65 12.54
N GLU A 470 2.51 12.63 12.49
CA GLU A 470 2.64 11.53 11.55
C GLU A 470 2.29 11.96 10.11
N PHE A 471 2.87 11.23 9.16
CA PHE A 471 2.35 11.16 7.79
C PHE A 471 1.49 9.90 7.66
N LEU A 472 0.17 10.03 7.77
CA LEU A 472 -0.77 8.92 7.62
C LEU A 472 -1.32 8.86 6.19
N ALA A 473 -0.94 7.84 5.41
CA ALA A 473 -1.28 7.73 3.99
C ALA A 473 -2.61 6.98 3.72
N LEU A 474 -3.16 7.13 2.51
CA LEU A 474 -4.29 6.39 1.91
C LEU A 474 -5.71 6.68 2.43
N GLY A 475 -5.85 7.05 3.69
CA GLY A 475 -7.17 7.20 4.34
C GLY A 475 -7.76 5.87 4.84
N TYR A 476 -8.93 5.94 5.47
CA TYR A 476 -9.63 4.75 6.00
C TYR A 476 -11.10 4.72 5.59
N LEU A 477 -11.82 3.69 6.03
CA LEU A 477 -13.16 3.31 5.57
C LEU A 477 -14.32 4.34 5.74
N TRP A 478 -14.06 5.54 6.26
CA TRP A 478 -15.05 6.63 6.41
C TRP A 478 -14.75 7.86 5.52
N TYR A 479 -13.57 7.99 4.93
CA TYR A 479 -13.18 9.26 4.31
C TYR A 479 -13.75 9.56 2.94
N ALA A 480 -14.45 8.61 2.33
CA ALA A 480 -15.09 8.77 1.04
C ALA A 480 -14.10 9.43 0.05
N ALA A 481 -14.46 10.59 -0.51
CA ALA A 481 -13.67 11.27 -1.52
C ALA A 481 -12.35 11.90 -1.02
N ASN A 482 -12.11 11.98 0.29
CA ASN A 482 -10.84 12.48 0.84
C ASN A 482 -9.71 11.43 0.79
N ALA A 483 -10.04 10.14 0.67
CA ALA A 483 -9.07 9.04 0.65
C ALA A 483 -8.31 8.96 -0.68
N GLY A 484 -7.49 7.92 -0.88
CA GLY A 484 -6.81 7.65 -2.15
C GLY A 484 -5.28 7.70 -2.05
N LEU A 485 -4.59 7.41 -3.14
CA LEU A 485 -3.12 7.29 -3.17
C LEU A 485 -2.40 8.54 -2.67
N TRP A 486 -2.98 9.73 -2.85
CA TRP A 486 -2.36 11.00 -2.44
C TRP A 486 -2.89 11.52 -1.10
N CYS A 487 -3.80 10.80 -0.46
CA CYS A 487 -4.35 11.19 0.82
C CYS A 487 -3.28 11.21 1.91
N VAL A 488 -3.28 12.29 2.70
CA VAL A 488 -2.42 12.46 3.87
C VAL A 488 -3.26 12.98 5.03
N ASN A 489 -3.17 12.35 6.20
CA ASN A 489 -3.59 12.98 7.45
C ASN A 489 -2.37 13.33 8.30
N GLY A 490 -2.22 14.61 8.58
CA GLY A 490 -1.12 15.17 9.35
C GLY A 490 -1.55 15.76 10.70
N ASN A 491 -2.57 15.19 11.36
CA ASN A 491 -3.11 15.68 12.63
C ASN A 491 -2.66 14.90 13.86
N ASN A 492 -2.22 13.66 13.68
CA ASN A 492 -1.89 12.73 14.75
C ASN A 492 -0.44 12.89 15.21
N ALA A 493 -0.19 12.84 16.51
CA ALA A 493 1.17 12.84 17.06
C ALA A 493 1.92 11.55 16.67
N LEU A 494 3.24 11.57 16.67
CA LEU A 494 4.10 10.43 16.27
C LEU A 494 3.86 9.14 17.09
N SER A 495 3.27 9.26 18.27
CA SER A 495 2.94 8.15 19.15
C SER A 495 1.49 7.67 19.02
N ASP A 496 0.64 8.39 18.29
CA ASP A 496 -0.79 8.13 18.27
C ASP A 496 -1.10 6.82 17.53
N SER A 497 -1.71 5.89 18.25
CA SER A 497 -2.18 4.62 17.69
C SER A 497 -3.70 4.52 17.85
N TRP A 498 -4.39 3.98 16.85
CA TRP A 498 -5.85 3.81 16.88
C TRP A 498 -6.31 2.67 15.97
N TRP A 499 -7.61 2.31 16.02
CA TRP A 499 -8.16 1.15 15.30
C TRP A 499 -8.01 1.22 13.78
N HIS A 500 -7.85 2.41 13.23
CA HIS A 500 -7.70 2.65 11.79
C HIS A 500 -6.28 3.12 11.42
N ILE A 501 -5.30 2.95 12.31
CA ILE A 501 -3.88 3.20 12.00
C ILE A 501 -3.19 1.84 11.88
N GLY A 502 -2.72 1.53 10.69
CA GLY A 502 -1.86 0.38 10.38
C GLY A 502 -0.58 0.85 9.70
N SER A 503 0.15 -0.07 9.09
CA SER A 503 1.33 0.24 8.26
C SER A 503 1.62 -0.96 7.36
N ARG A 504 2.79 -0.96 6.73
CA ARG A 504 3.30 -2.02 5.88
C ARG A 504 4.71 -2.37 6.33
N LEU A 505 5.08 -3.64 6.28
CA LEU A 505 6.46 -4.03 6.47
C LEU A 505 7.28 -3.55 5.28
N SER A 506 8.43 -2.94 5.51
CA SER A 506 9.32 -2.53 4.43
C SER A 506 10.61 -3.32 4.44
N GLY A 507 11.07 -3.68 3.24
CA GLY A 507 12.40 -4.24 3.02
C GLY A 507 13.41 -3.19 2.57
N THR A 508 13.04 -1.92 2.57
CA THR A 508 13.81 -0.81 1.98
C THR A 508 14.16 0.30 2.97
N GLY A 509 13.84 0.15 4.26
CA GLY A 509 14.14 1.15 5.29
C GLY A 509 15.62 1.30 5.66
N ARG A 510 16.52 0.51 5.05
CA ARG A 510 17.98 0.62 5.16
C ARG A 510 18.53 1.24 3.89
N SER A 511 18.42 2.55 3.79
CA SER A 511 18.78 3.20 2.53
C SER A 511 19.49 4.52 2.73
N ARG A 512 20.30 4.84 1.73
CA ARG A 512 20.85 6.17 1.55
C ARG A 512 19.83 7.00 0.77
N GLY A 513 19.56 8.20 1.29
CA GLY A 513 18.75 9.23 0.60
C GLY A 513 19.41 9.75 -0.66
#